data_AF-A0A0R3MV84-F1
#
_entry.id   AF-A0A0R3MV84-F1
#
_cell.length_a   1.000
_cell.length_b   1.000
_cell.length_c   1.000
_cell.angle_alpha   90.00
_cell.angle_beta   90.00
_cell.angle_gamma   90.00
#
_symmetry.space_group_name_H-M   'P 1'
#
loop_
_entity.id
_entity.type
_entity.pdbx_description
1 polymer ?
#
loop_
_entity_poly.entity_id
_entity_poly.type
_entity_poly.pdbx_seq_one_letter_code
_entity_poly.pdbx_strand_id
1 'polypeptide(L)' 'MADHNEVAYTTADGNDYVAHEQTYEGFIMLVKYGTAAVVIIVALMGYFLT' A
#
# COMPACT_ATOMS: atom_id res chain seq x y z
N MET A 1 -2.42 30.91 -28.51
CA MET A 1 -2.55 29.47 -28.88
C MET A 1 -1.26 28.83 -28.41
N ALA A 2 -1.34 27.92 -27.44
CA ALA A 2 -0.15 27.26 -26.87
C ALA A 2 0.35 26.22 -27.86
N ASP A 3 1.65 26.24 -28.14
CA ASP A 3 2.36 25.27 -28.98
C ASP A 3 2.21 23.86 -28.37
N HIS A 4 1.34 23.06 -28.95
CA HIS A 4 1.12 21.67 -28.62
C HIS A 4 2.30 20.87 -29.19
N ASN A 5 3.24 20.53 -28.32
CA ASN A 5 4.41 19.72 -28.66
C ASN A 5 3.97 18.35 -29.23
N GLU A 6 4.73 17.81 -30.19
CA GLU A 6 4.43 16.52 -30.82
C GLU A 6 4.30 15.42 -29.75
N VAL A 7 3.25 14.60 -29.87
CA VAL A 7 3.03 13.45 -28.99
C VAL A 7 4.09 12.40 -29.31
N ALA A 8 5.18 12.38 -28.54
CA ALA A 8 6.21 11.36 -28.63
C ALA A 8 5.64 10.01 -28.17
N TYR A 9 5.44 9.09 -29.11
CA TYR A 9 5.11 7.69 -28.81
C TYR A 9 6.37 6.97 -28.32
N THR A 10 6.68 7.09 -27.03
CA THR A 10 7.75 6.33 -26.39
C THR A 10 7.18 5.07 -25.73
N THR A 11 7.97 4.00 -25.70
CA THR A 11 7.64 2.83 -24.87
C THR A 11 8.02 3.17 -23.44
N ALA A 12 7.09 3.02 -22.49
CA ALA A 12 7.40 3.22 -21.08
C ALA A 12 8.54 2.26 -20.66
N ASP A 13 9.51 2.75 -19.87
CA ASP A 13 10.72 2.02 -19.45
C ASP A 13 10.45 0.75 -18.60
N GLY A 14 9.18 0.36 -18.41
CA GLY A 14 8.75 -0.76 -17.59
C GLY A 14 8.50 -0.35 -16.14
N ASN A 15 7.80 -1.20 -15.38
CA ASN A 15 7.60 -0.99 -13.95
C ASN A 15 8.88 -1.35 -13.18
N ASP A 16 9.26 -0.53 -12.20
CA ASP A 16 10.32 -0.90 -11.25
C ASP A 16 9.76 -2.00 -10.32
N TYR A 17 10.04 -3.25 -10.69
CA TYR A 17 9.57 -4.43 -9.97
C TYR A 17 10.10 -4.49 -8.53
N VAL A 18 11.31 -3.99 -8.27
CA VAL A 18 11.91 -4.03 -6.93
C VAL A 18 11.16 -3.07 -6.01
N ALA A 19 10.89 -1.85 -6.47
CA ALA A 19 10.11 -0.87 -5.70
C ALA A 19 8.66 -1.35 -5.47
N HIS A 20 8.07 -2.01 -6.47
CA HIS A 20 6.72 -2.58 -6.36
C HIS A 20 6.66 -3.70 -5.29
N GLU A 21 7.62 -4.62 -5.30
CA GLU A 21 7.68 -5.72 -4.34
C GLU A 21 7.86 -5.21 -2.90
N GLN A 22 8.78 -4.27 -2.67
CA GLN A 22 8.99 -3.66 -1.35
C GLN A 22 7.71 -3.01 -0.80
N THR A 23 6.95 -2.33 -1.67
CA THR A 23 5.68 -1.70 -1.28
C THR A 23 4.64 -2.76 -0.91
N TYR A 24 4.57 -3.85 -1.66
CA TYR A 24 3.67 -4.97 -1.39
C TYR A 24 4.00 -5.64 -0.05
N GLU A 25 5.27 -5.93 0.22
CA GLU A 25 5.70 -6.49 1.51
C GLU A 25 5.37 -5.55 2.68
N GLY A 26 5.63 -4.25 2.50
CA GLY A 26 5.25 -3.21 3.47
C GLY A 26 3.75 -3.20 3.76
N PHE A 27 2.93 -3.29 2.72
CA PHE A 27 1.47 -3.38 2.84
C PHE A 27 1.04 -4.62 3.62
N ILE A 28 1.61 -5.79 3.32
CA ILE A 28 1.30 -7.04 4.02
C ILE A 28 1.66 -6.95 5.51
N MET A 29 2.83 -6.40 5.85
CA MET A 29 3.21 -6.18 7.24
C MET A 29 2.24 -5.24 7.97
N LEU A 30 1.89 -4.12 7.33
CA LEU A 30 0.95 -3.14 7.89
C LEU A 30 -0.41 -3.78 8.18
N VAL A 31 -0.98 -4.53 7.23
CA VAL A 31 -2.28 -5.18 7.40
C VAL A 31 -2.22 -6.26 8.48
N LYS A 32 -1.17 -7.09 8.48
CA LYS A 32 -1.00 -8.18 9.46
C LYS A 32 -0.96 -7.64 10.89
N TYR A 33 -0.07 -6.68 11.15
CA TYR A 33 0.10 -6.13 12.50
C TYR A 33 -1.05 -5.21 12.89
N GLY A 34 -1.60 -4.43 11.95
CA GLY A 34 -2.78 -3.61 12.18
C GLY A 34 -4.01 -4.45 12.57
N THR A 35 -4.26 -5.54 11.86
CA THR A 35 -5.37 -6.46 12.18
C THR A 35 -5.16 -7.13 13.54
N ALA A 36 -3.94 -7.60 13.83
CA ALA A 36 -3.62 -8.18 15.14
C ALA A 36 -3.85 -7.19 16.29
N ALA A 37 -3.46 -5.92 16.11
CA ALA A 37 -3.69 -4.87 17.10
C ALA A 37 -5.19 -4.64 17.37
N VAL A 38 -6.01 -4.57 16.32
CA VAL A 38 -7.46 -4.42 16.45
C VAL A 38 -8.08 -5.61 17.20
N VAL A 39 -7.68 -6.84 16.85
CA VAL A 39 -8.15 -8.05 17.55
C VAL A 39 -7.81 -8.01 19.04
N ILE A 40 -6.60 -7.61 19.40
CA ILE A 40 -6.18 -7.48 20.80
C ILE A 40 -7.03 -6.43 21.52
N ILE A 41 -7.24 -5.26 20.92
CA ILE A 41 -8.07 -4.19 21.51
C ILE A 41 -9.48 -4.71 21.78
N VAL A 42 -10.12 -5.35 20.80
CA VAL A 42 -11.48 -5.88 20.94
C VAL A 42 -11.54 -6.98 22.01
N ALA A 43 -10.55 -7.87 22.07
CA ALA A 43 -10.47 -8.91 23.10
C ALA A 43 -10.33 -8.31 24.50
N LEU A 44 -9.47 -7.29 24.68
CA LEU A 44 -9.32 -6.58 25.95
C LEU A 44 -10.60 -5.83 26.33
N MET A 45 -11.27 -5.17 25.38
CA MET A 45 -12.57 -4.54 25.62
C MET A 45 -13.59 -5.57 26.10
N GLY A 46 -13.65 -6.74 25.47
CA GLY A 46 -14.51 -7.85 25.92
C GLY A 46 -14.17 -8.30 27.33
N TYR A 47 -12.88 -8.43 27.67
CA TYR A 47 -12.48 -8.84 29.02
C TYR A 47 -12.77 -7.80 30.11
N PHE A 48 -12.55 -6.50 29.83
CA PHE A 48 -12.68 -5.45 30.85
C PHE A 48 -14.09 -4.86 30.97
N LEU A 49 -14.92 -4.95 29.93
CA LEU A 49 -16.25 -4.31 29.89
C LEU A 49 -17.41 -5.30 30.10
N THR A 50 -17.13 -6.59 30.28
CA THR A 50 -18.11 -7.63 30.62
C THR A 50 -18.01 -7.97 32.10
#